data_AF-A0A7C5MFH0-F1
#
_entry.id   AF-A0A7C5MFH0-F1
#
_cell.length_a   1.000
_cell.length_b   1.000
_cell.length_c   1.000
_cell.angle_alpha   90.00
_cell.angle_beta   90.00
_cell.angle_gamma   90.00
#
_symmetry.space_group_name_H-M   'P 1'
#
loop_
_entity.id
_entity.type
_entity.pdbx_description
1 polymer ?
#
loop_
_entity_poly.entity_id
_entity_poly.type
_entity_poly.pdbx_seq_one_letter_code
_entity_poly.pdbx_strand_id
1 'polypeptide(L)'
;MEHKNKTEVKTRTVTLTRADVRAAIQQERLTEEEERYVRLKFGISESPDVLLKRRGSAFPETVAQLASLEASAIARVTAADAVDTAVRDSIIERLRRM
;
A
#
# COMPACT_ATOMS: atom_id res chain seq x y z
N MET A 1 -22.94 0.92 -56.97
CA MET A 1 -21.54 0.60 -56.63
C MET A 1 -21.27 1.18 -55.25
N GLU A 2 -21.15 0.35 -54.22
CA GLU A 2 -20.87 0.81 -52.85
C GLU A 2 -19.37 1.04 -52.66
N HIS A 3 -18.99 2.28 -52.37
CA HIS A 3 -17.62 2.60 -51.98
C HIS A 3 -17.42 2.23 -50.50
N LYS A 4 -16.78 1.09 -50.24
CA LYS A 4 -16.27 0.75 -48.90
C LYS A 4 -15.11 1.68 -48.56
N ASN A 5 -15.38 2.67 -47.72
CA ASN A 5 -14.33 3.51 -47.13
C ASN A 5 -13.47 2.63 -46.20
N LYS A 6 -12.25 2.33 -46.66
CA LYS A 6 -11.26 1.57 -45.90
C LYS A 6 -10.57 2.55 -44.94
N THR A 7 -10.90 2.50 -43.67
CA THR A 7 -10.26 3.33 -42.64
C THR A 7 -8.83 2.82 -42.43
N GLU A 8 -7.84 3.53 -42.97
CA GLU A 8 -6.44 3.25 -42.70
C GLU A 8 -6.08 3.71 -41.28
N VAL A 9 -5.95 2.75 -40.35
CA VAL A 9 -5.43 3.02 -39.02
C VAL A 9 -3.92 3.23 -39.13
N LYS A 10 -3.47 4.49 -39.11
CA LYS A 10 -2.04 4.82 -39.03
C LYS A 10 -1.57 4.66 -37.59
N THR A 11 -0.96 3.51 -37.30
CA THR A 11 -0.29 3.28 -36.02
C THR A 11 1.04 4.04 -36.00
N ARG A 12 1.16 5.04 -35.12
CA ARG A 12 2.43 5.74 -34.88
C ARG A 12 3.16 5.04 -33.73
N THR A 13 4.30 4.44 -34.01
CA THR A 13 5.16 3.86 -32.98
C THR A 13 6.08 4.96 -32.44
N VAL A 14 5.97 5.25 -31.15
CA VAL A 14 6.85 6.18 -30.44
C VAL A 14 7.61 5.39 -29.38
N THR A 15 8.93 5.49 -29.38
CA THR A 15 9.77 4.91 -28.33
C THR A 15 9.90 5.94 -27.21
N LEU A 16 9.39 5.60 -26.03
CA LEU A 16 9.50 6.43 -24.83
C LEU A 16 10.53 5.82 -23.88
N THR A 17 11.34 6.66 -23.25
CA THR A 17 12.23 6.22 -22.19
C THR A 17 11.49 6.09 -20.86
N ARG A 18 12.11 5.41 -19.88
CA ARG A 18 11.58 5.33 -18.51
C ARG A 18 11.39 6.71 -17.86
N ALA A 19 12.23 7.68 -18.21
CA ALA A 19 12.13 9.05 -17.68
C ALA A 19 10.92 9.79 -18.28
N ASP A 20 10.69 9.64 -19.59
CA ASP A 20 9.55 10.26 -20.28
C ASP A 20 8.23 9.74 -19.74
N VAL A 21 8.17 8.44 -19.46
CA VAL A 21 6.99 7.80 -18.86
C VAL A 21 6.72 8.33 -17.45
N ARG A 22 7.75 8.50 -16.61
CA ARG A 22 7.58 9.11 -15.29
C ARG A 22 7.09 10.56 -15.38
N ALA A 23 7.63 11.34 -16.31
CA ALA A 23 7.20 12.71 -16.53
C ALA A 23 5.74 12.77 -17.01
N ALA A 24 5.32 11.86 -17.89
CA ALA A 24 3.94 11.77 -18.36
C ALA A 24 2.96 11.42 -17.24
N ILE A 25 3.34 10.51 -16.33
CA ILE A 25 2.58 10.18 -15.13
C ILE A 25 2.45 11.40 -14.21
N GLN A 26 3.56 12.09 -13.91
CA GLN A 26 3.55 13.28 -13.05
C GLN A 26 2.75 14.45 -13.63
N GLN A 27 2.64 14.51 -14.96
CA GLN A 27 1.89 15.55 -15.67
C GLN A 27 0.43 15.16 -15.93
N GLU A 28 -0.06 14.05 -15.36
CA GLU A 28 -1.44 13.54 -15.51
C GLU A 28 -1.88 13.40 -16.99
N ARG A 29 -0.94 13.07 -17.87
CA ARG A 29 -1.21 12.95 -19.32
C ARG A 29 -1.73 11.56 -19.73
N LEU A 30 -1.73 10.61 -18.81
CA LEU A 30 -2.17 9.24 -19.02
C LEU A 30 -3.50 9.04 -18.31
N THR A 31 -4.39 8.27 -18.93
CA THR A 31 -5.58 7.76 -18.23
C THR A 31 -5.18 6.74 -17.15
N GLU A 32 -6.04 6.51 -16.16
CA GLU A 32 -5.75 5.55 -15.07
C GLU A 32 -5.43 4.13 -15.60
N GLU A 33 -6.08 3.70 -16.69
CA GLU A 33 -5.85 2.40 -17.30
C GLU A 33 -4.49 2.32 -18.01
N GLU A 34 -4.14 3.36 -18.76
CA GLU A 34 -2.85 3.46 -19.44
C GLU A 34 -1.69 3.51 -18.46
N GLU A 35 -1.83 4.32 -17.40
CA GLU A 35 -0.85 4.39 -16.33
C GLU A 35 -0.67 3.03 -15.65
N ARG A 36 -1.77 2.34 -15.32
CA ARG A 36 -1.73 1.00 -14.72
C ARG A 36 -1.03 0.00 -15.62
N TYR A 37 -1.35 0.01 -16.92
CA TYR A 37 -0.71 -0.86 -17.90
C TYR A 37 0.80 -0.63 -17.96
N VAL A 38 1.21 0.63 -18.07
CA VAL A 38 2.62 1.02 -18.18
C VAL A 38 3.40 0.67 -16.90
N ARG A 39 2.83 0.93 -15.71
CA ARG A 39 3.44 0.56 -14.43
C ARG A 39 3.64 -0.95 -14.30
N LEU A 40 2.63 -1.75 -14.69
CA LEU A 40 2.69 -3.21 -14.64
C LEU A 40 3.68 -3.79 -15.66
N LYS A 41 3.67 -3.28 -16.89
CA LYS A 41 4.47 -3.79 -18.01
C LYS A 41 5.96 -3.47 -17.87
N PHE A 42 6.28 -2.27 -17.36
CA PHE A 42 7.66 -1.76 -17.28
C PHE A 42 8.23 -1.71 -15.87
N GLY A 43 7.48 -2.22 -14.88
CA GLY A 43 7.89 -2.26 -13.47
C GLY A 43 8.25 -0.88 -12.93
N ILE A 44 7.44 0.13 -13.26
CA ILE A 44 7.61 1.48 -12.72
C ILE A 44 6.82 1.53 -11.42
N SER A 45 7.53 1.39 -10.30
CA SER A 45 6.96 1.52 -8.97
C SER A 45 6.61 2.97 -8.65
N GLU A 46 5.61 3.16 -7.77
CA GLU A 46 5.34 4.44 -7.14
C GLU A 46 6.54 4.94 -6.35
N SER A 47 6.60 6.26 -6.12
CA SER A 47 7.57 6.81 -5.17
C SER A 47 7.37 6.16 -3.79
N PRO A 48 8.44 5.85 -3.03
CA PRO A 48 8.31 5.40 -1.65
C PRO A 48 7.52 6.37 -0.77
N ASP A 49 7.42 7.64 -1.15
CA ASP A 49 6.66 8.67 -0.44
C ASP A 49 5.14 8.64 -0.74
N VAL A 50 4.69 7.79 -1.68
CA VAL A 50 3.25 7.68 -1.97
C VAL A 50 2.56 7.00 -0.80
N LEU A 51 1.61 7.71 -0.20
CA LEU A 51 0.73 7.18 0.83
C LEU A 51 -0.12 6.06 0.24
N LEU A 52 0.21 4.81 0.59
CA LEU A 52 -0.61 3.65 0.26
C LEU A 52 -1.99 3.84 0.88
N LYS A 53 -3.02 3.90 0.01
CA LYS A 53 -4.41 3.84 0.47
C LYS A 53 -4.62 2.48 1.14
N ARG A 54 -4.91 2.47 2.45
CA ARG A 54 -5.22 1.25 3.18
C ARG A 54 -6.44 0.58 2.55
N ARG A 55 -6.32 -0.69 2.18
CA ARG A 55 -7.45 -1.49 1.72
C ARG A 55 -8.52 -1.49 2.82
N GLY A 56 -9.77 -1.25 2.43
CA GLY A 56 -10.88 -1.22 3.39
C GLY A 56 -11.18 0.15 4.00
N SER A 57 -10.41 1.21 3.71
CA SER A 57 -10.62 2.54 4.30
C SER A 57 -11.96 3.19 3.95
N ALA A 58 -12.59 2.76 2.85
CA ALA A 58 -13.90 3.24 2.42
C ALA A 58 -15.07 2.53 3.14
N PHE A 59 -14.81 1.47 3.90
CA PHE A 59 -15.84 0.66 4.55
C PHE A 59 -15.78 0.86 6.07
N PRO A 60 -16.72 1.61 6.67
CA PRO A 60 -16.71 1.92 8.11
C PRO A 60 -16.70 0.68 9.00
N GLU A 61 -17.39 -0.39 8.59
CA GLU A 61 -17.45 -1.65 9.32
C GLU A 61 -16.08 -2.33 9.41
N THR A 62 -15.32 -2.33 8.31
CA THR A 62 -13.97 -2.91 8.26
C THR A 62 -13.00 -2.11 9.13
N VAL A 63 -13.14 -0.79 9.17
CA VAL A 63 -12.34 0.08 10.05
C VAL A 63 -12.61 -0.24 11.53
N ALA A 64 -13.89 -0.38 11.91
CA ALA A 64 -14.26 -0.72 13.29
C ALA A 64 -13.75 -2.12 13.70
N GLN A 65 -13.84 -3.10 12.81
CA GLN A 65 -13.30 -4.44 13.06
C GLN A 65 -11.78 -4.43 13.24
N LEU A 66 -11.05 -3.70 12.38
CA LEU A 66 -9.61 -3.55 12.50
C LEU A 66 -9.22 -2.89 13.82
N ALA A 67 -9.91 -1.81 14.21
CA ALA A 67 -9.65 -1.12 15.47
C ALA A 67 -9.88 -2.03 16.69
N SER A 68 -10.96 -2.83 16.68
CA SER A 68 -11.24 -3.82 17.74
C SER A 68 -10.15 -4.89 17.81
N LEU A 69 -9.69 -5.36 16.65
CA LEU A 69 -8.64 -6.38 16.56
C LEU A 69 -7.29 -5.84 17.06
N GLU A 70 -6.92 -4.62 16.69
CA GLU A 70 -5.74 -3.91 17.19
C GLU A 70 -5.80 -3.74 18.72
N ALA A 71 -6.93 -3.27 19.26
CA ALA A 71 -7.11 -3.12 20.70
C ALA A 71 -6.95 -4.46 21.45
N SER A 72 -7.52 -5.55 20.91
CA SER A 72 -7.39 -6.90 21.48
C SER A 72 -5.95 -7.44 21.44
N ALA A 73 -5.18 -7.07 20.42
CA ALA A 73 -3.78 -7.47 20.28
C ALA A 73 -2.90 -6.72 21.29
N ILE A 74 -3.10 -5.40 21.41
CA ILE A 74 -2.38 -4.57 22.39
C ILE A 74 -2.65 -5.08 23.80
N ALA A 75 -3.91 -5.33 24.16
CA ALA A 75 -4.28 -5.83 25.48
C ALA A 75 -3.57 -7.15 25.85
N ARG A 76 -3.41 -8.06 24.87
CA ARG A 76 -2.69 -9.33 25.06
C ARG A 76 -1.19 -9.13 25.27
N VAL A 77 -0.56 -8.24 24.50
CA VAL A 77 0.87 -7.93 24.65
C VAL A 77 1.13 -7.27 26.00
N THR A 78 0.33 -6.26 26.36
CA THR A 78 0.49 -5.56 27.64
C THR A 78 0.26 -6.48 28.85
N ALA A 79 -0.66 -7.43 28.73
CA ALA A 79 -0.91 -8.41 29.80
C ALA A 79 0.26 -9.38 29.96
N ALA A 80 0.91 -9.80 28.86
CA ALA A 80 2.09 -10.65 28.91
C ALA A 80 3.28 -9.93 29.56
N ASP A 81 3.51 -8.66 29.20
CA ASP A 81 4.59 -7.84 29.78
C ASP A 81 4.36 -7.54 31.27
N ALA A 82 3.10 -7.37 31.68
CA ALA A 82 2.73 -7.16 33.09
C ALA A 82 3.02 -8.38 33.97
N VAL A 83 2.89 -9.60 33.43
CA VAL A 83 3.20 -10.84 34.17
C VAL A 83 4.72 -10.99 34.36
N ASP A 84 5.51 -10.71 33.32
CA ASP A 84 6.98 -10.85 33.39
C ASP A 84 7.61 -9.83 34.36
N THR A 85 7.08 -8.61 34.40
CA THR A 85 7.52 -7.57 35.34
C THR A 85 7.20 -7.91 36.79
N ALA A 86 6.01 -8.44 37.09
CA ALA A 86 5.64 -8.85 38.44
C ALA A 86 6.51 -9.99 38.98
N VAL A 87 6.85 -10.98 38.13
CA VAL A 87 7.75 -12.09 38.50
C VAL A 87 9.15 -11.56 38.77
N ARG A 88 9.67 -10.70 37.90
CA ARG A 88 10.99 -10.07 38.06
C ARG A 88 11.10 -9.28 39.36
N ASP A 89 10.09 -8.49 39.70
CA ASP A 89 10.09 -7.67 40.93
C ASP A 89 10.07 -8.54 42.19
N SER A 90 9.32 -9.65 42.17
CA SER A 90 9.31 -10.62 43.29
C SER A 90 10.68 -11.26 43.54
N ILE A 91 11.44 -11.54 42.48
CA ILE A 91 12.79 -12.10 42.56
C ILE A 91 13.76 -11.07 43.14
N ILE A 92 13.68 -9.81 42.67
CA ILE A 92 14.52 -8.71 43.16
C ILE A 92 14.29 -8.47 44.66
N GLU A 93 13.03 -8.45 45.11
CA GLU A 93 12.72 -8.31 46.53
C GLU A 93 13.32 -9.45 47.36
N ARG A 94 13.25 -10.69 46.88
CA ARG A 94 13.80 -11.84 47.58
C ARG A 94 15.32 -11.76 47.72
N LEU A 95 16.01 -11.32 46.67
CA LEU A 95 17.47 -11.16 46.67
C LEU A 95 17.94 -10.01 47.57
N ARG A 96 17.15 -8.95 47.72
CA ARG A 96 17.48 -7.82 48.62
C ARG A 96 17.33 -8.15 50.11
N ARG A 97 16.59 -9.22 50.45
CA ARG A 97 16.36 -9.67 51.82
C ARG A 97 17.33 -10.77 52.27
N MET A 98 18.22 -11.23 51.39
CA MET A 98 19.36 -12.09 51.72
C MET A 98 20.58 -11.24 52.02
#